data_AF-A0A434EKN7-F1
#
_entry.id   AF-A0A434EKN7-F1
#
_cell.length_a   1.000
_cell.length_b   1.000
_cell.length_c   1.000
_cell.angle_alpha   90.00
_cell.angle_beta   90.00
_cell.angle_gamma   90.00
#
_symmetry.space_group_name_H-M   'P 1'
#
loop_
_entity.id
_entity.type
_entity.pdbx_description
1 polymer ?
#
loop_
_entity_poly.entity_id
_entity_poly.type
_entity_poly.pdbx_seq_one_letter_code
_entity_poly.pdbx_strand_id
1 'polypeptide(L)' 'MNIVSRAPAVDLTVQELVSSALSKFRAGDTISTRAAIDAIRRADPACEDSDDHLVELVVMTAIGRTMGVVFDHRSR' A
#
# COMPACT_ATOMS: atom_id res chain seq x y z
N MET A 1 20.82 -28.76 7.18
CA MET A 1 19.68 -28.14 6.45
C MET A 1 19.21 -26.95 7.26
N ASN A 2 19.48 -25.72 6.80
CA ASN A 2 18.97 -24.52 7.45
C ASN A 2 17.50 -24.37 7.08
N ILE A 3 16.60 -24.71 8.01
CA ILE A 3 15.18 -24.41 7.88
C ILE A 3 15.04 -22.92 8.18
N VAL A 4 15.04 -22.10 7.13
CA VAL A 4 14.63 -20.70 7.26
C VAL A 4 13.16 -20.75 7.64
N SER A 5 12.87 -20.42 8.89
CA SER A 5 11.50 -20.30 9.38
C SER A 5 10.85 -19.15 8.64
N ARG A 6 10.15 -19.44 7.55
CA ARG A 6 9.29 -18.47 6.86
C ARG A 6 8.20 -18.15 7.87
N ALA A 7 8.28 -16.96 8.47
CA ALA A 7 7.19 -16.45 9.30
C ALA A 7 5.88 -16.63 8.51
N PRO A 8 4.78 -17.04 9.16
CA PRO A 8 3.51 -17.19 8.46
C PRO A 8 3.25 -15.85 7.78
N ALA A 9 3.18 -15.86 6.45
CA ALA A 9 2.68 -14.71 5.72
C ALA A 9 1.26 -14.55 6.24
N VAL A 10 1.03 -13.53 7.06
CA VAL A 10 -0.32 -13.14 7.42
C VAL A 10 -0.96 -12.79 6.09
N ASP A 11 -1.95 -13.58 5.67
CA ASP A 11 -2.74 -13.32 4.49
C ASP A 11 -3.60 -12.10 4.79
N LEU A 12 -2.98 -10.93 4.65
CA LEU A 12 -3.63 -9.65 4.84
C LEU A 12 -4.45 -9.40 3.60
N THR A 13 -5.72 -9.05 3.81
CA THR A 13 -6.53 -8.53 2.72
C THR A 13 -5.86 -7.28 2.13
N VAL A 14 -6.13 -7.00 0.85
CA VAL A 14 -5.57 -5.82 0.16
C VAL A 14 -5.89 -4.53 0.92
N GLN A 15 -7.10 -4.42 1.51
CA GLN A 15 -7.49 -3.29 2.34
C GLN A 15 -6.64 -3.16 3.62
N GLU A 16 -6.26 -4.27 4.25
CA GLU A 16 -5.38 -4.25 5.42
C GLU A 16 -3.96 -3.85 5.03
N LEU A 17 -3.47 -4.31 3.88
CA LEU A 17 -2.18 -3.90 3.32
C LEU A 17 -2.16 -2.39 3.04
N VAL A 18 -3.19 -1.85 2.40
CA VAL A 18 -3.35 -0.42 2.14
C VAL A 18 -3.42 0.36 3.46
N SER A 19 -4.25 -0.08 4.41
CA SER A 19 -4.36 0.56 5.72
C SER A 19 -3.04 0.57 6.49
N SER A 20 -2.29 -0.54 6.43
CA SER A 20 -0.96 -0.68 7.01
C SER A 20 0.06 0.24 6.34
N ALA A 21 0.10 0.28 5.01
CA ALA A 21 0.99 1.14 4.24
C ALA A 21 0.77 2.63 4.56
N LEU A 22 -0.48 3.01 4.83
CA LEU A 22 -0.87 4.38 5.16
C LEU A 22 -0.88 4.68 6.67
N SER A 23 -0.63 3.69 7.53
CA SER A 23 -0.80 3.82 8.99
C SER A 23 0.04 4.95 9.61
N LYS A 24 1.25 5.18 9.09
CA LYS A 24 2.20 6.19 9.59
C LYS A 24 1.84 7.64 9.26
N PHE A 25 0.92 7.87 8.33
CA PHE A 25 0.52 9.20 7.88
C PHE A 25 -0.64 9.73 8.72
N ARG A 26 -0.66 11.04 8.93
CA ARG A 26 -1.65 11.78 9.71
C ARG A 26 -2.63 12.51 8.80
N ALA A 27 -3.75 12.94 9.37
CA ALA A 27 -4.67 13.86 8.71
C ALA A 27 -3.91 15.12 8.23
N GLY A 28 -4.18 15.55 7.00
CA GLY A 28 -3.48 16.66 6.35
C GLY A 28 -2.14 16.31 5.69
N ASP A 29 -1.58 15.12 5.94
CA ASP A 29 -0.39 14.67 5.20
C ASP A 29 -0.74 14.41 3.74
N THR A 30 0.26 14.53 2.87
CA THR A 30 0.14 14.20 1.45
C THR A 30 0.89 12.92 1.15
N ILE A 31 0.23 12.01 0.43
CA ILE A 31 0.81 10.75 -0.03
C ILE A 31 0.95 10.72 -1.55
N SER A 32 1.93 9.99 -2.04
CA SER A 32 2.06 9.64 -3.46
C SER A 32 1.45 8.27 -3.70
N THR A 33 0.60 8.14 -4.72
CA THR A 33 0.02 6.83 -5.11
C THR A 33 1.12 5.82 -5.44
N ARG A 34 2.17 6.26 -6.15
CA ARG A 34 3.35 5.45 -6.45
C ARG A 34 4.06 4.95 -5.19
N ALA A 35 4.37 5.86 -4.26
CA ALA A 35 5.07 5.48 -3.03
C ALA A 35 4.23 4.53 -2.15
N ALA A 36 2.90 4.67 -2.18
CA ALA A 36 2.00 3.77 -1.49
C ALA A 36 2.00 2.37 -2.13
N ILE A 37 1.90 2.27 -3.46
CA ILE A 37 1.99 1.00 -4.20
C ILE A 37 3.33 0.31 -3.94
N ASP A 38 4.45 1.05 -4.02
CA ASP A 38 5.78 0.53 -3.72
C ASP A 38 5.87 -0.01 -2.27
N ALA A 39 5.13 0.57 -1.33
CA ALA A 39 5.05 0.06 0.04
C ALA A 39 4.21 -1.21 0.14
N ILE A 40 3.08 -1.28 -0.56
CA ILE A 40 2.19 -2.45 -0.61
C ILE A 40 2.93 -3.65 -1.23
N ARG A 41 3.55 -3.48 -2.41
CA ARG A 41 4.30 -4.56 -3.09
C ARG A 41 5.52 -5.03 -2.30
N ARG A 42 6.09 -4.18 -1.45
CA ARG A 42 7.19 -4.57 -0.55
C ARG A 42 6.68 -5.36 0.66
N ALA A 43 5.49 -5.02 1.16
CA ALA A 43 4.85 -5.71 2.26
C ALA A 43 4.32 -7.09 1.83
N ASP A 44 3.74 -7.16 0.63
CA ASP A 44 3.31 -8.40 0.00
C ASP A 44 3.75 -8.45 -1.49
N PRO A 45 4.88 -9.13 -1.76
CA PRO A 45 5.34 -9.36 -3.13
C PRO A 45 4.46 -10.30 -3.96
N ALA A 46 3.53 -11.03 -3.32
CA ALA A 46 2.62 -11.96 -3.99
C ALA A 46 1.26 -11.34 -4.31
N CYS A 47 0.98 -10.10 -3.88
CA CYS A 47 -0.21 -9.36 -4.25
C CYS A 47 -0.33 -9.29 -5.78
N GLU A 48 -1.41 -9.82 -6.34
CA GLU A 48 -1.67 -9.89 -7.79
C GLU A 48 -2.59 -8.78 -8.29
N ASP A 49 -3.10 -7.93 -7.40
CA ASP A 49 -3.97 -6.80 -7.77
C ASP A 49 -3.28 -5.88 -8.77
N SER A 50 -4.05 -5.29 -9.69
CA SER A 50 -3.51 -4.31 -10.62
C SER A 50 -3.15 -3.01 -9.91
N ASP A 51 -2.19 -2.27 -10.47
CA ASP A 51 -1.85 -0.94 -9.92
C ASP A 51 -3.07 -0.01 -9.93
N ASP A 52 -3.95 -0.08 -10.94
CA ASP A 52 -5.19 0.70 -10.98
C ASP A 52 -6.12 0.39 -9.79
N HIS A 53 -6.26 -0.90 -9.44
CA HIS A 53 -7.07 -1.30 -8.29
C HIS A 53 -6.43 -0.85 -6.96
N LEU A 54 -5.10 -0.95 -6.86
CA LEU A 54 -4.38 -0.44 -5.69
C LEU A 54 -4.50 1.09 -5.57
N VAL A 55 -4.45 1.83 -6.67
CA VAL A 55 -4.69 3.28 -6.68
C VAL A 55 -6.07 3.60 -6.14
N GLU A 56 -7.12 2.90 -6.61
CA GLU A 56 -8.49 3.09 -6.13
C GLU A 56 -8.58 2.93 -4.60
N LEU A 57 -8.06 1.83 -4.06
CA LEU A 57 -8.10 1.55 -2.63
C LEU A 57 -7.29 2.56 -1.80
N VAL A 58 -6.11 2.97 -2.30
CA VAL A 58 -5.28 3.99 -1.66
C VAL A 58 -6.02 5.32 -1.61
N VAL A 59 -6.64 5.74 -2.71
CA VAL A 59 -7.40 7.00 -2.79
C VAL A 59 -8.57 6.98 -1.82
N MET A 60 -9.37 5.91 -1.83
CA MET A 60 -10.52 5.78 -0.92
C MET A 60 -10.09 5.86 0.55
N THR A 61 -9.01 5.13 0.90
CA THR A 61 -8.49 5.12 2.28
C THR A 61 -7.92 6.48 2.67
N ALA A 62 -7.21 7.16 1.77
CA ALA A 62 -6.65 8.48 2.02
C ALA A 62 -7.74 9.55 2.22
N ILE A 63 -8.80 9.54 1.41
CA ILE A 63 -9.96 10.44 1.57
C ILE A 63 -10.62 10.21 2.93
N GLY A 64 -10.88 8.96 3.30
CA GLY A 64 -11.47 8.61 4.60
C GLY A 64 -10.62 9.06 5.81
N ARG A 65 -9.32 9.29 5.60
CA ARG A 65 -8.37 9.76 6.61
C ARG A 65 -7.96 11.22 6.42
N THR A 66 -8.65 11.99 5.57
CA THR A 66 -8.40 13.42 5.32
C THR A 66 -6.96 13.73 4.87
N MET A 67 -6.38 12.83 4.08
CA MET A 67 -5.04 12.99 3.50
C MET A 67 -5.14 13.55 2.07
N GLY A 68 -4.11 14.30 1.66
CA GLY A 68 -3.92 14.68 0.26
C GLY A 68 -3.35 13.52 -0.55
N VAL A 69 -3.81 13.37 -1.79
CA VAL A 69 -3.28 12.35 -2.72
C VAL A 69 -2.64 13.02 -3.92
N VAL A 70 -1.41 12.61 -4.23
CA VAL A 70 -0.67 13.01 -5.43
C VAL A 70 -0.52 11.81 -6.35
N PHE A 71 -1.05 11.95 -7.57
CA PHE A 71 -0.89 10.97 -8.63
C PHE A 71 0.45 11.19 -9.33
N ASP A 72 1.44 10.34 -9.05
CA ASP A 72 2.77 10.40 -9.68
C ASP A 72 2.86 9.41 -10.84
N HIS A 73 2.65 9.90 -12.06
CA HIS A 73 2.69 9.11 -13.30
C HIS A 73 4.03 9.18 -14.05
N ARG A 74 5.09 9.74 -13.44
CA ARG A 74 6.37 9.87 -14.12
C ARG A 74 6.97 8.49 -14.42
N SER A 75 7.17 8.20 -15.70
CA SER A 75 8.01 7.09 -16.16
C SER A 75 9.47 7.32 -15.74
N ARG A 76 10.19 6.24 -15.40
CA ARG A 76 11.61 6.30 -15.06
C ARG A 76 12.46 6.84 -16.21
#